data_AF-A0A060YP89-F1
#
_entry.id   AF-A0A060YP89-F1
#
_cell.length_a   1.000
_cell.length_b   1.000
_cell.length_c   1.000
_cell.angle_alpha   90.00
_cell.angle_beta   90.00
_cell.angle_gamma   90.00
#
_symmetry.space_group_name_H-M   'P 1'
#
loop_
_entity.id
_entity.type
_entity.pdbx_description
1 polymer ?
#
loop_
_entity_poly.entity_id
_entity_poly.type
_entity_poly.pdbx_seq_one_letter_code
_entity_poly.pdbx_strand_id
1 'polypeptide(L)'
;MEVRWLKTLLCVWLSVCSSLRAHPIDKNHENVINLLEALNMSRPLKGVSKVQGEWPGTQAYKLRPRPRSPHLTLPEQYSHYLVSSLQGSLGIHLMARQGADSSGTLLSFSSSSSSSPLLQLYSSTRSKSLRLDHQAGLEGQGLASVLFPGGSPFSGGGWVRLALALEAGRVSLFVDCREAVVIQRDKEERVKLQLPPDLVITLASTQGDMESKFTVSKHTCTHIFTHMQVCTR
;
A
#
# COMPACT_ATOMS: atom_id res chain seq x y z
N MET A 1 20.27 -5.50 18.37
CA MET A 1 19.51 -4.66 17.40
C MET A 1 19.36 -5.33 16.03
N GLU A 2 20.26 -6.21 15.59
CA GLU A 2 20.18 -6.91 14.29
C GLU A 2 19.01 -7.90 14.09
N VAL A 3 18.53 -8.54 15.17
CA VAL A 3 17.54 -9.62 15.08
C VAL A 3 16.12 -9.14 14.70
N ARG A 4 15.84 -7.83 14.89
CA ARG A 4 14.50 -7.25 14.62
C ARG A 4 14.21 -7.13 13.12
N TRP A 5 15.23 -6.80 12.32
CA TRP A 5 15.13 -6.62 10.87
C TRP A 5 14.91 -7.93 10.12
N LEU A 6 15.68 -8.96 10.49
CA LEU A 6 15.57 -10.31 9.93
C LEU A 6 14.14 -10.80 9.96
N LYS A 7 13.45 -10.59 11.09
CA LYS A 7 12.07 -11.04 11.24
C LYS A 7 11.08 -10.19 10.39
N THR A 8 11.26 -8.87 10.24
CA THR A 8 10.32 -8.02 9.46
C THR A 8 10.50 -8.28 7.98
N LEU A 9 11.74 -8.43 7.54
CA LEU A 9 12.03 -9.04 6.26
C LEU A 9 11.43 -10.43 6.18
N LEU A 10 11.57 -11.30 7.18
CA LEU A 10 11.03 -12.66 7.12
C LEU A 10 9.50 -12.69 6.97
N CYS A 11 8.75 -11.80 7.63
CA CYS A 11 7.30 -11.69 7.39
C CYS A 11 6.98 -11.25 5.97
N VAL A 12 7.73 -10.26 5.46
CA VAL A 12 7.58 -9.76 4.09
C VAL A 12 8.01 -10.83 3.08
N TRP A 13 9.18 -11.45 3.24
CA TRP A 13 9.74 -12.52 2.40
C TRP A 13 8.91 -13.80 2.43
N LEU A 14 8.42 -14.23 3.60
CA LEU A 14 7.55 -15.41 3.68
C LEU A 14 6.19 -15.15 3.03
N SER A 15 5.66 -13.92 3.10
CA SER A 15 4.44 -13.51 2.36
C SER A 15 4.69 -13.33 0.85
N VAL A 16 5.91 -12.94 0.46
CA VAL A 16 6.31 -12.60 -0.92
C VAL A 16 6.78 -13.83 -1.72
N CYS A 17 7.56 -14.73 -1.14
CA CYS A 17 8.15 -15.90 -1.82
C CYS A 17 7.37 -17.20 -1.64
N SER A 18 6.55 -17.33 -0.59
CA SER A 18 5.70 -18.50 -0.44
C SER A 18 4.48 -18.30 -1.34
N SER A 19 4.53 -18.89 -2.53
CA SER A 19 3.36 -19.10 -3.38
C SER A 19 2.41 -20.13 -2.72
N LEU A 20 2.02 -19.90 -1.47
CA LEU A 20 1.03 -20.72 -0.81
C LEU A 20 -0.32 -20.20 -1.28
N ARG A 21 -1.05 -21.11 -1.93
CA ARG A 21 -2.48 -21.11 -2.22
C ARG A 21 -3.26 -20.09 -1.40
N ALA A 22 -4.40 -19.66 -1.94
CA ALA A 22 -5.54 -19.20 -1.16
C ALA A 22 -6.04 -20.30 -0.18
N HIS A 23 -5.18 -20.77 0.71
CA HIS A 23 -5.52 -21.40 1.95
C HIS A 23 -5.97 -20.28 2.88
N PRO A 24 -7.03 -20.51 3.67
CA PRO A 24 -7.49 -19.54 4.64
C PRO A 24 -6.27 -19.17 5.49
N ILE A 25 -5.90 -17.89 5.45
CA ILE A 25 -4.86 -17.36 6.34
C ILE A 25 -5.31 -17.75 7.74
N ASP A 26 -4.49 -18.57 8.38
CA ASP A 26 -4.70 -19.05 9.73
C ASP A 26 -5.03 -17.85 10.63
N LYS A 27 -6.06 -17.97 11.46
CA LYS A 27 -6.63 -16.90 12.30
C LYS A 27 -5.66 -16.42 13.39
N ASN A 28 -4.39 -16.79 13.30
CA ASN A 28 -3.42 -16.79 14.39
C ASN A 28 -2.21 -15.87 14.16
N HIS A 29 -2.19 -15.06 13.09
CA HIS A 29 -1.22 -13.99 12.95
C HIS A 29 -1.80 -12.69 13.50
N GLU A 30 -1.64 -12.49 14.81
CA GLU A 30 -2.17 -11.35 15.59
C GLU A 30 -1.70 -9.95 15.15
N ASN A 31 -1.02 -9.79 14.00
CA ASN A 31 -0.40 -8.55 13.52
C ASN A 31 -0.55 -8.29 12.00
N VAL A 32 -1.45 -8.99 11.30
CA VAL A 32 -1.63 -8.85 9.84
C VAL A 32 -3.08 -8.49 9.49
N ILE A 33 -3.26 -7.39 8.75
CA ILE A 33 -4.56 -6.99 8.20
C ILE A 33 -4.58 -7.30 6.71
N ASN A 34 -5.47 -8.19 6.27
CA ASN A 34 -5.82 -8.35 4.86
C ASN A 34 -6.78 -7.23 4.45
N LEU A 35 -6.28 -6.23 3.71
CA LEU A 35 -7.05 -5.03 3.40
C LEU A 35 -8.23 -5.32 2.46
N LEU A 36 -8.10 -6.25 1.51
CA LEU A 36 -9.18 -6.58 0.57
C LEU A 36 -10.33 -7.32 1.25
N GLU A 37 -10.01 -8.15 2.24
CA GLU A 37 -10.98 -8.81 3.11
C GLU A 37 -11.64 -7.83 4.08
N ALA A 38 -10.84 -6.94 4.69
CA ALA A 38 -11.31 -5.87 5.56
C ALA A 38 -12.31 -4.92 4.88
N LEU A 39 -12.10 -4.63 3.59
CA LEU A 39 -13.02 -3.87 2.75
C LEU A 39 -14.28 -4.64 2.33
N ASN A 40 -14.37 -5.93 2.67
CA ASN A 40 -15.47 -6.81 2.27
C ASN A 40 -15.69 -6.81 0.74
N MET A 41 -14.58 -6.81 -0.02
CA MET A 41 -14.60 -6.77 -1.49
C MET A 41 -15.28 -7.99 -2.12
N SER A 42 -15.55 -9.03 -1.33
CA SER A 42 -16.39 -10.16 -1.68
C SER A 42 -17.81 -9.75 -2.08
N ARG A 43 -18.35 -8.67 -1.51
CA ARG A 43 -19.69 -8.15 -1.85
C ARG A 43 -19.63 -7.20 -3.05
N PRO A 44 -20.70 -7.10 -3.85
CA PRO A 44 -20.75 -6.14 -4.96
C PRO A 44 -20.58 -4.70 -4.45
N LEU A 45 -19.53 -4.03 -4.93
CA LEU A 45 -19.28 -2.60 -4.68
C LEU A 45 -19.39 -1.86 -6.01
N LYS A 46 -20.12 -0.75 -6.04
CA LYS A 46 -20.27 0.06 -7.24
C LYS A 46 -18.89 0.48 -7.78
N GLY A 47 -18.64 0.27 -9.07
CA GLY A 47 -17.34 0.61 -9.67
C GLY A 47 -16.21 -0.36 -9.36
N VAL A 48 -16.47 -1.45 -8.65
CA VAL A 48 -15.54 -2.56 -8.44
C VAL A 48 -16.09 -3.79 -9.15
N SER A 49 -15.25 -4.51 -9.88
CA SER A 49 -15.62 -5.77 -10.53
C SER A 49 -14.59 -6.85 -10.23
N LYS A 50 -15.06 -8.07 -9.98
CA LYS A 50 -14.19 -9.25 -9.83
C LYS A 50 -13.65 -9.66 -11.20
N VAL A 51 -12.37 -9.98 -11.25
CA VAL A 51 -11.66 -10.48 -12.44
C VAL A 51 -10.69 -11.59 -12.04
N GLN A 52 -10.19 -12.32 -13.02
CA GLN A 52 -9.12 -13.30 -12.80
C GLN A 52 -7.84 -12.57 -12.35
N GLY A 53 -7.19 -13.09 -11.31
CA GLY A 53 -5.87 -12.64 -10.86
C GLY A 53 -4.75 -13.13 -11.78
N GLU A 54 -3.49 -12.99 -11.33
CA GLU A 54 -2.32 -13.45 -12.09
C GLU A 54 -2.37 -14.96 -12.35
N TRP A 55 -2.77 -15.74 -11.34
CA TRP A 55 -2.79 -17.19 -11.42
C TRP A 55 -4.22 -17.72 -11.63
N PRO A 56 -4.41 -18.81 -12.38
CA PRO A 56 -5.70 -19.49 -12.47
C PRO A 56 -6.28 -19.80 -11.08
N GLY A 57 -7.57 -19.54 -10.88
CA GLY A 57 -8.25 -19.73 -9.59
C GLY A 57 -8.02 -18.62 -8.55
N THR A 58 -7.18 -17.62 -8.82
CA THR A 58 -7.05 -16.43 -7.94
C THR A 58 -8.05 -15.34 -8.31
N GLN A 59 -8.66 -14.71 -7.31
CA GLN A 59 -9.59 -13.60 -7.51
C GLN A 59 -8.86 -12.27 -7.36
N ALA A 60 -9.16 -11.34 -8.25
CA ALA A 60 -8.67 -9.98 -8.17
C ALA A 60 -9.79 -8.96 -8.40
N TYR A 61 -9.54 -7.72 -7.99
CA TYR A 61 -10.56 -6.67 -8.00
C TYR A 61 -10.14 -5.55 -8.94
N LYS A 62 -10.87 -5.42 -10.04
CA LYS A 62 -10.72 -4.34 -11.01
C LYS A 62 -11.50 -3.11 -10.55
N LEU A 63 -10.81 -1.99 -10.44
CA LEU A 63 -11.42 -0.70 -10.13
C LEU A 63 -11.71 0.07 -11.42
N ARG A 64 -12.93 0.59 -11.54
CA ARG A 64 -13.31 1.48 -12.64
C ARG A 64 -12.76 2.89 -12.40
N PRO A 65 -12.41 3.62 -13.46
CA PRO A 65 -12.01 5.02 -13.33
C PRO A 65 -13.20 5.90 -12.92
N ARG A 66 -12.89 7.11 -12.46
CA ARG A 66 -13.88 8.08 -11.96
C ARG A 66 -14.99 8.38 -12.98
N PRO A 67 -16.19 8.77 -12.50
CA PRO A 67 -16.59 8.95 -11.10
C PRO A 67 -17.14 7.67 -10.43
N ARG A 68 -16.94 6.50 -11.06
CA ARG A 68 -17.73 5.31 -10.73
C ARG A 68 -17.22 4.51 -9.54
N SER A 69 -15.97 4.70 -9.10
CA SER A 69 -15.38 3.98 -7.97
C SER A 69 -15.44 4.78 -6.64
N PRO A 70 -15.85 4.13 -5.53
CA PRO A 70 -15.80 4.72 -4.20
C PRO A 70 -14.35 4.85 -3.72
N HIS A 71 -14.15 5.67 -2.68
CA HIS A 71 -12.94 5.53 -1.87
C HIS A 71 -13.03 4.19 -1.14
N LEU A 72 -11.99 3.37 -1.27
CA LEU A 72 -11.92 2.10 -0.57
C LEU A 72 -11.35 2.35 0.82
N THR A 73 -12.20 2.86 1.70
CA THR A 73 -11.85 3.18 3.09
C THR A 73 -12.08 1.98 3.98
N LEU A 74 -11.08 1.63 4.80
CA LEU A 74 -11.24 0.57 5.79
C LEU A 74 -12.26 0.97 6.86
N PRO A 75 -13.04 0.01 7.38
CA PRO A 75 -13.79 0.22 8.61
C PRO A 75 -12.90 0.65 9.78
N GLU A 76 -13.41 1.53 10.64
CA GLU A 76 -12.69 2.20 11.74
C GLU A 76 -11.97 1.21 12.68
N GLN A 77 -12.52 0.02 12.92
CA GLN A 77 -11.88 -0.97 13.79
C GLN A 77 -10.48 -1.38 13.32
N TYR A 78 -10.22 -1.37 12.00
CA TYR A 78 -8.91 -1.70 11.47
C TYR A 78 -7.91 -0.55 11.67
N SER A 79 -8.38 0.70 11.61
CA SER A 79 -7.58 1.86 11.96
C SER A 79 -7.18 1.82 13.43
N HIS A 80 -8.14 1.59 14.34
CA HIS A 80 -7.88 1.50 15.77
C HIS A 80 -6.89 0.38 16.12
N TYR A 81 -7.06 -0.79 15.50
CA TYR A 81 -6.14 -1.90 15.67
C TYR A 81 -4.74 -1.57 15.13
N LEU A 82 -4.61 -0.87 13.99
CA LEU A 82 -3.31 -0.48 13.47
C LEU A 82 -2.60 0.53 14.40
N VAL A 83 -3.35 1.52 14.91
CA VAL A 83 -2.83 2.51 15.87
C VAL A 83 -2.34 1.84 17.14
N SER A 84 -3.06 0.84 17.66
CA SER A 84 -2.69 0.15 18.90
C SER A 84 -1.59 -0.90 18.75
N SER A 85 -1.45 -1.53 17.57
CA SER A 85 -0.48 -2.60 17.33
C SER A 85 0.86 -2.15 16.74
N LEU A 86 0.95 -0.93 16.21
CA LEU A 86 2.16 -0.44 15.55
C LEU A 86 3.25 -0.04 16.58
N GLN A 87 4.37 -0.76 16.62
CA GLN A 87 5.54 -0.50 17.48
C GLN A 87 6.80 -0.21 16.64
N GLY A 88 6.73 0.86 15.84
CA GLY A 88 7.89 1.45 15.18
C GLY A 88 8.32 0.79 13.87
N SER A 89 7.60 -0.21 13.38
CA SER A 89 7.78 -0.73 12.02
C SER A 89 6.46 -1.13 11.36
N LEU A 90 6.31 -0.80 10.08
CA LEU A 90 5.14 -1.07 9.26
C LEU A 90 5.54 -1.79 7.98
N GLY A 91 4.97 -2.96 7.74
CA GLY A 91 5.09 -3.70 6.49
C GLY A 91 3.86 -3.47 5.61
N ILE A 92 4.05 -3.23 4.32
CA ILE A 92 2.99 -3.18 3.32
C ILE A 92 3.35 -4.20 2.24
N HIS A 93 2.43 -5.10 1.90
CA HIS A 93 2.57 -6.01 0.79
C HIS A 93 1.38 -5.84 -0.12
N LEU A 94 1.60 -5.69 -1.44
CA LEU A 94 0.53 -5.60 -2.41
C LEU A 94 0.91 -6.28 -3.71
N MET A 95 -0.10 -6.84 -4.36
CA MET A 95 0.02 -7.41 -5.69
C MET A 95 -1.00 -6.74 -6.59
N ALA A 96 -0.49 -6.02 -7.59
CA ALA A 96 -1.35 -5.20 -8.44
C ALA A 96 -0.88 -5.14 -9.89
N ARG A 97 -1.80 -4.70 -10.76
CA ARG A 97 -1.54 -4.34 -12.15
C ARG A 97 -1.99 -2.90 -12.37
N GLN A 98 -1.19 -2.12 -13.11
CA GLN A 98 -1.50 -0.74 -13.46
C GLN A 98 -1.58 -0.58 -14.99
N GLY A 99 -2.52 0.23 -15.47
CA GLY A 99 -2.59 0.59 -16.89
C GLY A 99 -1.49 1.57 -17.29
N ALA A 100 -1.12 1.59 -18.57
CA ALA A 100 -0.20 2.59 -19.11
C ALA A 100 -0.77 4.02 -19.01
N ASP A 101 0.11 5.02 -18.97
CA ASP A 101 -0.23 6.45 -18.90
C ASP A 101 -1.21 6.81 -17.75
N SER A 102 -1.11 6.09 -16.64
CA SER A 102 -1.93 6.26 -15.45
C SER A 102 -1.09 6.63 -14.23
N SER A 103 -1.72 7.32 -13.28
CA SER A 103 -1.11 7.62 -11.98
C SER A 103 -2.14 7.52 -10.86
N GLY A 104 -1.69 7.25 -9.65
CA GLY A 104 -2.54 7.34 -8.46
C GLY A 104 -1.97 6.68 -7.22
N THR A 105 -2.78 6.77 -6.17
CA THR A 105 -2.44 6.36 -4.80
C THR A 105 -2.74 4.89 -4.57
N LEU A 106 -1.74 4.06 -4.35
CA LEU A 106 -1.90 2.64 -4.00
C LEU A 106 -2.51 2.48 -2.60
N LEU A 107 -1.94 3.18 -1.62
CA LEU A 107 -2.35 3.18 -0.21
C LEU A 107 -2.16 4.59 0.36
N SER A 108 -3.09 5.05 1.18
CA SER A 108 -2.92 6.27 1.96
C SER A 108 -3.45 6.13 3.38
N PHE A 109 -2.67 6.68 4.31
CA PHE A 109 -3.06 6.92 5.69
C PHE A 109 -3.31 8.41 5.82
N SER A 110 -4.50 8.80 6.25
CA SER A 110 -4.93 10.17 6.46
C SER A 110 -5.40 10.33 7.90
N SER A 111 -5.57 11.58 8.34
CA SER A 111 -6.19 11.92 9.62
C SER A 111 -7.35 12.85 9.32
N SER A 112 -8.49 12.66 10.00
CA SER A 112 -9.65 13.54 9.82
C SER A 112 -9.36 14.99 10.18
N SER A 113 -8.35 15.22 11.02
CA SER A 113 -7.88 16.54 11.45
C SER A 113 -6.75 17.12 10.60
N SER A 114 -6.26 16.42 9.57
CA SER A 114 -5.19 16.88 8.68
C SER A 114 -5.65 16.99 7.24
N SER A 115 -5.27 18.08 6.57
CA SER A 115 -5.52 18.27 5.12
C SER A 115 -4.56 17.48 4.22
N SER A 116 -3.45 16.98 4.78
CA SER A 116 -2.43 16.23 4.06
C SER A 116 -2.38 14.78 4.55
N PRO A 117 -2.06 13.79 3.68
CA PRO A 117 -1.86 12.42 4.13
C PRO A 117 -0.71 12.33 5.15
N LEU A 118 -0.84 11.39 6.08
CA LEU A 118 0.22 11.00 7.01
C LEU A 118 1.28 10.15 6.30
N LEU A 119 0.79 9.28 5.40
CA LEU A 119 1.58 8.40 4.56
C LEU A 119 0.82 8.12 3.26
N GLN A 120 1.53 8.10 2.13
CA GLN A 120 0.94 7.84 0.82
C GLN A 120 1.93 7.11 -0.07
N LEU A 121 1.56 5.92 -0.54
CA LEU A 121 2.29 5.21 -1.59
C LEU A 121 1.66 5.55 -2.94
N TYR A 122 2.41 6.24 -3.80
CA TYR A 122 1.92 6.73 -5.09
C TYR A 122 2.74 6.15 -6.25
N SER A 123 2.05 5.74 -7.31
CA SER A 123 2.67 5.21 -8.53
C SER A 123 2.18 5.94 -9.77
N SER A 124 3.12 6.32 -10.64
CA SER A 124 2.84 6.85 -11.97
C SER A 124 3.58 6.06 -13.05
N THR A 125 2.82 5.46 -13.96
CA THR A 125 3.37 4.87 -15.19
C THR A 125 3.66 5.94 -16.25
N ARG A 126 3.04 7.12 -16.13
CA ARG A 126 3.28 8.29 -16.98
C ARG A 126 4.65 8.91 -16.73
N SER A 127 4.93 9.30 -15.49
CA SER A 127 6.23 9.86 -15.09
C SER A 127 7.23 8.77 -14.71
N LYS A 128 6.87 7.48 -14.85
CA LYS A 128 7.69 6.32 -14.49
C LYS A 128 8.26 6.44 -13.08
N SER A 129 7.43 6.78 -12.11
CA SER A 129 7.87 6.98 -10.73
C SER A 129 7.04 6.18 -9.74
N LEU A 130 7.71 5.67 -8.71
CA LEU A 130 7.10 5.17 -7.48
C LEU A 130 7.64 6.05 -6.36
N ARG A 131 6.75 6.58 -5.52
CA ARG A 131 7.13 7.42 -4.38
C ARG A 131 6.34 7.08 -3.14
N LEU A 132 6.97 7.28 -1.99
CA LEU A 132 6.34 7.26 -0.68
C LEU A 132 6.37 8.68 -0.12
N ASP A 133 5.21 9.30 0.04
CA ASP A 133 5.08 10.58 0.74
C ASP A 133 4.73 10.28 2.21
N HIS A 134 5.37 10.96 3.17
CA HIS A 134 5.21 10.71 4.60
C HIS A 134 5.43 11.98 5.44
N GLN A 135 4.84 12.05 6.63
CA GLN A 135 5.18 13.12 7.58
C GLN A 135 6.59 12.95 8.11
N ALA A 136 7.38 14.02 8.02
CA ALA A 136 8.73 14.09 8.55
C ALA A 136 8.74 13.92 10.09
N GLY A 137 9.86 13.44 10.61
CA GLY A 137 10.01 13.09 12.03
C GLY A 137 10.00 14.29 12.99
N LEU A 138 10.33 15.50 12.49
CA LEU A 138 10.27 16.73 13.27
C LEU A 138 8.92 17.44 13.06
N GLU A 139 8.32 17.88 14.16
CA GLU A 139 7.06 18.62 14.12
C GLU A 139 7.19 19.89 13.25
N GLY A 140 6.19 20.14 12.40
CA GLY A 140 6.14 21.32 11.54
C GLY A 140 6.89 21.21 10.21
N GLN A 141 7.63 20.14 9.94
CA GLN A 141 8.39 19.99 8.67
C GLN A 141 7.55 19.55 7.45
N GLY A 142 6.25 19.30 7.61
CA GLY A 142 5.37 18.95 6.50
C GLY A 142 5.61 17.54 5.94
N LEU A 143 5.25 17.35 4.67
CA LEU A 143 5.40 16.10 3.92
C LEU A 143 6.81 15.98 3.33
N ALA A 144 7.48 14.86 3.60
CA ALA A 144 8.69 14.42 2.91
C ALA A 144 8.34 13.33 1.89
N SER A 145 9.17 13.20 0.84
CA SER A 145 8.97 12.20 -0.21
C SER A 145 10.22 11.34 -0.39
N VAL A 146 10.02 10.02 -0.46
CA VAL A 146 11.03 9.05 -0.89
C VAL A 146 10.72 8.65 -2.32
N LEU A 147 11.58 9.04 -3.26
CA LEU A 147 11.50 8.60 -4.65
C LEU A 147 12.32 7.31 -4.83
N PHE A 148 11.68 6.23 -5.27
CA PHE A 148 12.38 4.97 -5.48
C PHE A 148 13.14 4.97 -6.80
N PRO A 149 14.43 4.57 -6.82
CA PRO A 149 15.20 4.39 -8.04
C PRO A 149 14.63 3.24 -8.88
N GLY A 150 14.88 3.26 -10.19
CA GLY A 150 14.38 2.25 -11.13
C GLY A 150 12.98 2.53 -11.68
N GLY A 151 12.33 3.59 -11.21
CA GLY A 151 11.04 4.06 -11.71
C GLY A 151 9.84 3.25 -11.21
N SER A 152 8.69 3.39 -11.88
CA SER A 152 7.49 2.63 -11.50
C SER A 152 7.60 1.18 -11.97
N PRO A 153 7.52 0.18 -11.07
CA PRO A 153 7.56 -1.23 -11.48
C PRO A 153 6.35 -1.61 -12.33
N PHE A 154 5.28 -0.81 -12.30
CA PHE A 154 4.07 -1.06 -13.08
C PHE A 154 4.16 -0.56 -14.53
N SER A 155 5.24 0.12 -14.93
CA SER A 155 5.38 0.66 -16.29
C SER A 155 5.34 -0.40 -17.40
N GLY A 156 5.63 -1.67 -17.07
CA GLY A 156 5.50 -2.80 -18.01
C GLY A 156 4.07 -3.29 -18.24
N GLY A 157 3.07 -2.78 -17.51
CA GLY A 157 1.67 -3.14 -17.65
C GLY A 157 1.30 -4.56 -17.21
N GLY A 158 2.26 -5.30 -16.62
CA GLY A 158 2.07 -6.63 -16.04
C GLY A 158 1.62 -6.61 -14.58
N TRP A 159 1.50 -7.80 -14.00
CA TRP A 159 1.36 -7.97 -12.56
C TRP A 159 2.69 -7.66 -11.87
N VAL A 160 2.60 -6.99 -10.73
CA VAL A 160 3.75 -6.63 -9.89
C VAL A 160 3.44 -7.03 -8.47
N ARG A 161 4.38 -7.72 -7.84
CA ARG A 161 4.39 -7.95 -6.38
C ARG A 161 5.32 -6.94 -5.74
N LEU A 162 4.76 -6.07 -4.90
CA LEU A 162 5.48 -5.03 -4.20
C LEU A 162 5.41 -5.27 -2.70
N ALA A 163 6.55 -5.16 -2.05
CA ALA A 163 6.65 -5.19 -0.60
C ALA A 163 7.46 -3.99 -0.11
N LEU A 164 6.96 -3.31 0.91
CA LEU A 164 7.56 -2.13 1.51
C LEU A 164 7.70 -2.37 3.00
N ALA A 165 8.92 -2.27 3.53
CA ALA A 165 9.18 -2.28 4.95
C ALA A 165 9.59 -0.87 5.39
N LEU A 166 8.86 -0.34 6.37
CA LEU A 166 9.02 1.01 6.90
C LEU A 166 9.47 0.93 8.35
N GLU A 167 10.57 1.61 8.63
CA GLU A 167 11.07 1.90 9.96
C GLU A 167 11.44 3.39 10.01
N ALA A 168 11.49 3.99 11.19
CA ALA A 168 11.76 5.43 11.30
C ALA A 168 13.01 5.88 10.53
N GLY A 169 14.11 5.13 10.61
CA GLY A 169 15.38 5.45 9.95
C GLY A 169 15.62 4.74 8.61
N ARG A 170 14.68 3.94 8.11
CA ARG A 170 14.94 3.04 6.98
C ARG A 170 13.67 2.68 6.21
N VAL A 171 13.75 2.75 4.89
CA VAL A 171 12.71 2.30 3.95
C VAL A 171 13.31 1.23 3.05
N SER A 172 12.65 0.07 2.93
CA SER A 172 13.10 -1.02 2.04
C SER A 172 11.98 -1.42 1.08
N LEU A 173 12.26 -1.41 -0.22
CA LEU A 173 11.33 -1.79 -1.28
C LEU A 173 11.78 -3.08 -1.97
N PHE A 174 10.91 -4.08 -2.03
CA PHE A 174 11.08 -5.32 -2.78
C PHE A 174 10.10 -5.35 -3.94
N VAL A 175 10.58 -5.78 -5.12
CA VAL A 175 9.76 -5.94 -6.32
C VAL A 175 9.96 -7.35 -6.86
N ASP A 176 8.86 -8.08 -7.09
CA ASP A 176 8.83 -9.43 -7.65
C ASP A 176 9.82 -10.40 -6.98
N CYS A 177 9.88 -10.34 -5.64
CA CYS A 177 10.75 -11.16 -4.80
C CYS A 177 12.26 -10.94 -5.02
N ARG A 178 12.65 -9.86 -5.71
CA ARG A 178 14.06 -9.50 -5.95
C ARG A 178 14.61 -8.62 -4.85
N GLU A 179 15.93 -8.44 -4.87
CA GLU A 179 16.70 -7.66 -3.89
C GLU A 179 16.06 -6.31 -3.57
N ALA A 180 16.11 -5.93 -2.29
CA ALA A 180 15.52 -4.69 -1.85
C ALA A 180 16.35 -3.47 -2.25
N VAL A 181 15.66 -2.43 -2.72
CA VAL A 181 16.20 -1.08 -2.62
C VAL A 181 16.05 -0.61 -1.18
N VAL A 182 17.17 -0.37 -0.50
CA VAL A 182 17.19 0.11 0.88
C VAL A 182 17.65 1.57 0.92
N ILE A 183 16.82 2.43 1.48
CA ILE A 183 17.07 3.86 1.63
C ILE A 183 17.14 4.18 3.13
N GLN A 184 18.32 4.62 3.59
CA GLN A 184 18.51 5.12 4.95
C GLN A 184 17.93 6.53 5.06
N ARG A 185 17.42 6.90 6.25
CA ARG A 185 16.80 8.20 6.51
C ARG A 185 17.54 8.91 7.64
N ASP A 186 17.97 10.13 7.36
CA ASP A 186 18.52 11.04 8.36
C ASP A 186 17.45 11.46 9.38
N LYS A 187 17.85 12.09 10.48
CA LYS A 187 16.96 12.37 11.63
C LYS A 187 15.74 13.21 11.24
N GLU A 188 15.96 14.22 10.42
CA GLU A 188 14.97 15.16 9.91
C GLU A 188 14.01 14.46 8.93
N GLU A 189 14.52 13.46 8.26
CA GLU A 189 13.87 12.75 7.16
C GLU A 189 13.16 11.46 7.59
N ARG A 190 13.20 11.15 8.89
CA ARG A 190 12.63 9.93 9.45
C ARG A 190 11.14 9.78 9.16
N VAL A 191 10.72 8.54 8.95
CA VAL A 191 9.31 8.21 8.77
C VAL A 191 8.60 8.29 10.11
N LYS A 192 7.63 9.19 10.26
CA LYS A 192 6.79 9.27 11.44
C LYS A 192 5.77 8.13 11.44
N LEU A 193 6.01 7.11 12.26
CA LEU A 193 5.12 5.96 12.43
C LEU A 193 4.22 6.05 13.68
N GLN A 194 4.14 7.24 14.29
CA GLN A 194 3.18 7.53 15.36
C GLN A 194 1.87 7.97 14.71
N LEU A 195 0.92 7.04 14.62
CA LEU A 195 -0.37 7.28 13.96
C LEU A 195 -1.38 7.87 14.97
N PRO A 196 -2.18 8.87 14.55
CA PRO A 196 -3.18 9.49 15.42
C PRO A 196 -4.40 8.58 15.60
N PRO A 197 -5.23 8.79 16.64
CA PRO A 197 -6.42 7.98 16.88
C PRO A 197 -7.47 8.09 15.78
N ASP A 198 -7.52 9.23 15.07
CA ASP A 198 -8.47 9.49 13.98
C ASP A 198 -7.94 9.04 12.59
N LEU A 199 -7.10 8.00 12.59
CA LEU A 199 -6.50 7.43 11.38
C LEU A 199 -7.57 6.91 10.42
N VAL A 200 -7.43 7.28 9.15
CA VAL A 200 -8.24 6.77 8.03
C VAL A 200 -7.32 6.09 7.02
N ILE A 201 -7.60 4.81 6.73
CA ILE A 201 -6.83 4.04 5.76
C ILE A 201 -7.65 3.90 4.48
N THR A 202 -7.09 4.36 3.36
CA THR A 202 -7.72 4.31 2.04
C THR A 202 -6.85 3.57 1.04
N LEU A 203 -7.48 2.74 0.23
CA LEU A 203 -6.86 2.07 -0.90
C LEU A 203 -7.27 2.79 -2.19
N ALA A 204 -6.38 2.75 -3.17
CA ALA A 204 -6.66 3.26 -4.51
C ALA A 204 -7.02 4.76 -4.61
N SER A 205 -6.83 5.51 -3.53
CA SER A 205 -7.20 6.91 -3.37
C SER A 205 -6.58 7.50 -2.10
N THR A 206 -6.63 8.83 -1.96
CA THR A 206 -6.41 9.56 -0.71
C THR A 206 -7.74 10.20 -0.28
N GLN A 207 -7.98 10.32 1.02
CA GLN A 207 -9.17 10.98 1.55
C GLN A 207 -9.13 12.48 1.25
N GLY A 208 -10.27 13.07 0.90
CA GLY A 208 -10.40 14.53 0.65
C GLY A 208 -9.82 15.01 -0.69
N ASP A 209 -8.85 14.29 -1.26
CA ASP A 209 -8.30 14.59 -2.58
C ASP A 209 -9.00 13.73 -3.65
N MET A 210 -9.96 14.33 -4.35
CA MET A 210 -10.62 13.64 -5.46
C MET A 210 -9.65 13.33 -6.62
N GLU A 211 -8.62 14.15 -6.83
CA GLU A 211 -7.59 14.01 -7.87
C GLU A 211 -6.55 12.93 -7.56
N SER A 212 -6.36 12.59 -6.28
CA SER A 212 -5.49 11.48 -5.84
C SER A 212 -5.99 10.08 -6.22
N LYS A 213 -7.29 9.96 -6.58
CA LYS A 213 -7.87 8.69 -7.04
C LYS A 213 -7.14 8.26 -8.29
N PHE A 214 -6.87 6.96 -8.42
CA PHE A 214 -6.30 6.43 -9.66
C PHE A 214 -7.06 6.90 -10.90
N THR A 215 -6.41 7.72 -11.72
CA THR A 215 -6.98 8.28 -12.95
C THR A 215 -6.35 7.60 -14.17
N VAL A 216 -7.17 7.37 -15.19
CA VAL A 216 -6.78 6.70 -16.44
C VAL A 216 -7.27 7.53 -17.62
N SER A 217 -6.48 7.61 -18.69
CA SER A 217 -6.91 8.13 -19.99
C SER A 217 -7.90 7.17 -20.68
N LYS A 218 -8.80 7.72 -21.52
CA LYS A 218 -10.09 7.13 -21.93
C LYS A 218 -10.08 5.73 -22.60
N HIS A 219 -8.94 5.08 -22.87
CA HIS A 219 -8.90 3.93 -23.80
C HIS A 219 -8.21 2.65 -23.29
N THR A 220 -7.61 2.62 -22.09
CA THR A 220 -6.92 1.39 -21.62
C THR A 220 -6.96 1.27 -20.10
N CYS A 221 -7.94 0.55 -19.56
CA CYS A 221 -8.16 0.52 -18.11
C CYS A 221 -8.14 -0.89 -17.51
N THR A 222 -7.12 -1.18 -16.68
CA THR A 222 -7.21 -2.23 -15.66
C THR A 222 -6.24 -1.94 -14.51
N HIS A 223 -6.71 -1.24 -13.47
CA HIS A 223 -6.09 -1.31 -12.15
C HIS A 223 -6.69 -2.51 -11.42
N ILE A 224 -5.86 -3.45 -11.02
CA ILE A 224 -6.31 -4.71 -10.43
C ILE A 224 -5.49 -5.00 -9.19
N PHE A 225 -6.15 -5.36 -8.09
CA PHE A 225 -5.49 -5.81 -6.85
C PHE A 225 -5.89 -7.25 -6.55
N THR A 226 -4.91 -8.11 -6.29
CA THR A 226 -5.13 -9.51 -5.91
C THR A 226 -4.90 -9.71 -4.41
N HIS A 227 -3.94 -8.99 -3.86
CA HIS A 227 -3.54 -9.14 -2.47
C HIS A 227 -3.07 -7.79 -1.94
N MET A 228 -3.47 -7.44 -0.72
CA MET A 228 -2.96 -6.27 -0.05
C MET A 228 -3.00 -6.47 1.46
N GLN A 229 -1.84 -6.38 2.10
CA GLN A 229 -1.66 -6.62 3.51
C GLN A 229 -0.87 -5.48 4.15
N VAL A 230 -1.25 -5.18 5.40
CA VAL A 230 -0.45 -4.37 6.30
C VAL A 230 -0.05 -5.23 7.48
N CYS A 231 1.22 -5.21 7.84
CA CYS A 231 1.77 -5.95 8.97
C CYS A 231 2.37 -4.97 9.96
N THR A 232 2.04 -5.10 11.23
CA THR A 232 2.64 -4.34 12.32
C THR A 232 3.60 -5.20 13.13
N ARG A 233 4.48 -4.53 13.86
CA ARG A 233 5.24 -5.11 14.96
C ARG A 233 5.44 -4.08 16.03
#